data_AF-A0A1B1Z0Z8-F1
#
_entry.id   AF-A0A1B1Z0Z8-F1
#
_cell.length_a   1.000
_cell.length_b   1.000
_cell.length_c   1.000
_cell.angle_alpha   90.00
_cell.angle_beta   90.00
_cell.angle_gamma   90.00
#
_symmetry.space_group_name_H-M   'P 1'
#
loop_
_entity.id
_entity.type
_entity.pdbx_description
1 polymer ?
#
loop_
_entity_poly.entity_id
_entity_poly.type
_entity_poly.pdbx_seq_one_letter_code
_entity_poly.pdbx_strand_id
1 'polypeptide(L)'
;MKECLFCNPMNFPEQKIVFENESCYFIQSPKAQDILEGAGLVISKAHVETVFDLSEKEWMDTYELMQKAKKLLDETYGPDGYSTGWNVKPVGGQSIPHAHFHIIPRFADEPFAGKGIRAWIKSEANRRPSRKIEIEAEVK
;
A
#
# COMPACT_ATOMS: atom_id res chain seq x y z
N MET A 1 4.01 -19.56 9.55
CA MET A 1 4.92 -18.39 9.61
C MET A 1 6.27 -18.58 8.89
N LYS A 2 6.85 -19.79 8.77
CA LYS A 2 8.09 -20.00 8.00
C LYS A 2 8.00 -19.66 6.50
N GLU A 3 6.78 -19.62 5.94
CA GLU A 3 6.51 -19.36 4.51
C GLU A 3 6.11 -17.90 4.19
N CYS A 4 6.11 -16.98 5.16
CA CYS A 4 5.70 -15.60 4.89
C CYS A 4 6.85 -14.77 4.31
N LEU A 5 6.66 -14.23 3.10
CA LEU A 5 7.63 -13.39 2.39
C LEU A 5 8.10 -12.18 3.22
N PHE A 6 7.20 -11.58 4.00
CA PHE A 6 7.47 -10.37 4.78
C PHE A 6 8.01 -10.65 6.18
N CYS A 7 7.92 -11.88 6.70
CA CYS A 7 8.59 -12.24 7.95
C CYS A 7 10.11 -12.32 7.78
N ASN A 8 10.59 -12.69 6.59
CA ASN A 8 12.01 -12.86 6.31
C ASN A 8 12.38 -12.25 4.95
N PRO A 9 12.20 -10.93 4.75
CA PRO A 9 12.39 -10.29 3.44
C PRO A 9 13.80 -10.50 2.90
N MET A 10 14.80 -10.63 3.78
CA MET A 10 16.20 -10.91 3.40
C MET A 10 16.43 -12.28 2.76
N ASN A 11 15.50 -13.23 2.95
CA ASN A 11 15.60 -14.56 2.35
C ASN A 11 15.08 -14.58 0.90
N PHE A 12 14.54 -13.47 0.40
CA PHE A 12 13.94 -13.37 -0.92
C PHE A 12 14.69 -12.33 -1.76
N PRO A 13 15.41 -12.73 -2.83
CA PRO A 13 16.16 -11.79 -3.67
C PRO A 13 15.25 -10.76 -4.36
N GLU A 14 13.95 -11.05 -4.44
CA GLU A 14 12.93 -10.14 -4.99
C GLU A 14 12.57 -8.99 -4.05
N GLN A 15 13.14 -8.93 -2.84
CA GLN A 15 12.91 -7.86 -1.86
C GLN A 15 14.22 -7.24 -1.41
N LYS A 16 14.25 -5.91 -1.34
CA LYS A 16 15.37 -5.15 -0.80
C LYS A 16 14.87 -4.29 0.34
N ILE A 17 15.49 -4.43 1.51
CA ILE A 17 15.32 -3.48 2.61
C ILE A 17 16.10 -2.22 2.26
N VAL A 18 15.41 -1.09 2.20
CA VAL A 18 16.04 0.22 1.93
C VAL A 18 16.41 0.89 3.24
N PHE A 19 15.50 0.86 4.22
CA PHE A 19 15.77 1.27 5.60
C PHE A 19 14.75 0.63 6.54
N GLU A 20 15.04 0.70 7.83
CA GLU A 20 14.20 0.16 8.90
C GLU A 20 14.17 1.10 10.10
N ASN A 21 13.20 0.89 10.98
CA ASN A 21 13.23 1.38 12.36
C ASN A 21 12.95 0.21 13.31
N GLU A 22 12.52 0.49 14.55
CA GLU A 22 12.42 -0.54 15.58
C GLU A 22 11.45 -1.66 15.18
N SER A 23 10.25 -1.33 14.68
CA SER A 23 9.20 -2.32 14.40
C SER A 23 8.81 -2.46 12.92
N CYS A 24 9.38 -1.68 12.00
CA CYS A 24 9.05 -1.75 10.58
C CYS A 24 10.27 -1.77 9.65
N TYR A 25 10.06 -2.32 8.44
CA TYR A 25 10.96 -2.19 7.29
C TYR A 25 10.28 -1.36 6.20
N PHE A 26 11.05 -0.54 5.48
CA PHE A 26 10.67 -0.09 4.13
C PHE A 26 11.40 -0.95 3.11
N ILE A 27 10.62 -1.62 2.26
CA ILE A 27 11.12 -2.56 1.26
C ILE A 27 10.70 -2.14 -0.15
N GLN A 28 11.56 -2.47 -1.12
CA GLN A 28 11.28 -2.31 -2.54
C GLN A 28 11.59 -3.61 -3.28
N SER A 29 10.75 -3.96 -4.25
CA SER A 29 11.01 -5.08 -5.13
C SER A 29 11.69 -4.61 -6.41
N PRO A 30 12.82 -5.22 -6.84
CA PRO A 30 13.48 -4.87 -8.11
C PRO A 30 12.53 -4.90 -9.30
N LYS A 31 11.66 -5.91 -9.38
CA LYS A 31 10.67 -6.05 -10.46
C LYS A 31 9.68 -4.88 -10.51
N ALA A 32 9.30 -4.34 -9.35
CA ALA A 32 8.40 -3.19 -9.32
C ALA A 32 9.08 -1.92 -9.84
N GLN A 33 10.41 -1.80 -9.68
CA GLN A 33 11.17 -0.64 -10.11
C GLN A 33 11.19 -0.50 -11.64
N ASP A 34 11.10 -1.61 -12.38
CA ASP A 34 11.00 -1.61 -13.85
C ASP A 34 9.60 -1.18 -14.37
N ILE A 35 8.60 -1.07 -13.49
CA ILE A 35 7.21 -0.74 -13.85
C ILE A 35 6.85 0.67 -13.39
N LEU A 36 7.01 0.94 -12.09
CA LEU A 36 6.83 2.26 -11.48
C LEU A 36 7.95 2.43 -10.46
N GLU A 37 8.93 3.24 -10.85
CA GLU A 37 10.13 3.47 -10.04
C GLU A 37 9.79 4.04 -8.66
N GLY A 38 10.55 3.65 -7.65
CA GLY A 38 10.34 4.10 -6.29
C GLY A 38 9.21 3.39 -5.53
N ALA A 39 8.33 2.63 -6.21
CA ALA A 39 7.25 1.91 -5.55
C ALA A 39 7.78 0.95 -4.47
N GLY A 40 7.21 1.03 -3.28
CA GLY A 40 7.65 0.27 -2.12
C GLY A 40 6.56 0.03 -1.09
N LEU A 41 6.91 -0.72 -0.05
CA LEU A 41 6.02 -1.10 1.04
C LEU A 41 6.67 -0.78 2.39
N VAL A 42 5.90 -0.27 3.33
CA VAL A 42 6.26 -0.38 4.76
C VAL A 42 5.61 -1.63 5.34
N ILE A 43 6.40 -2.51 5.95
CA ILE A 43 5.93 -3.76 6.54
C ILE A 43 6.31 -3.83 8.01
N SER A 44 5.45 -4.40 8.85
CA SER A 44 5.79 -4.70 10.24
C SER A 44 6.81 -5.84 10.33
N LYS A 45 7.70 -5.79 11.32
CA LYS A 45 8.62 -6.89 11.64
C LYS A 45 7.88 -8.06 12.27
N ALA A 46 6.93 -7.76 13.17
CA ALA A 46 6.04 -8.76 13.70
C ALA A 46 5.05 -9.22 12.63
N HIS A 47 4.72 -10.50 12.65
CA HIS A 47 3.70 -11.06 11.78
C HIS A 47 2.32 -10.75 12.33
N VAL A 48 1.72 -9.68 11.83
CA VAL A 48 0.33 -9.29 12.05
C VAL A 48 -0.37 -9.25 10.71
N GLU A 49 -1.59 -9.79 10.62
CA GLU A 49 -2.19 -10.06 9.31
C GLU A 49 -2.60 -8.77 8.62
N THR A 50 -3.22 -7.84 9.35
CA THR A 50 -3.80 -6.63 8.77
C THR A 50 -3.38 -5.39 9.54
N VAL A 51 -3.62 -4.24 8.92
CA VAL A 51 -3.40 -2.92 9.54
C VAL A 51 -4.17 -2.75 10.87
N PHE A 52 -5.28 -3.47 11.05
CA PHE A 52 -6.10 -3.42 12.27
C PHE A 52 -5.50 -4.21 13.43
N ASP A 53 -4.48 -5.03 13.16
CA ASP A 53 -3.79 -5.86 14.15
C ASP A 53 -2.47 -5.22 14.63
N LEU A 54 -2.08 -4.07 14.05
CA LEU A 54 -0.89 -3.32 14.46
C LEU A 54 -1.09 -2.69 15.83
N SER A 55 -0.04 -2.74 16.64
CA SER A 55 0.08 -1.92 17.86
C SER A 55 0.20 -0.43 17.51
N GLU A 56 -0.06 0.43 18.51
CA GLU A 56 0.13 1.89 18.37
C GLU A 56 1.58 2.24 18.00
N LYS A 57 2.54 1.51 18.57
CA LYS A 57 3.97 1.63 18.24
C LYS A 57 4.22 1.36 16.76
N GLU A 58 3.71 0.24 16.23
CA GLU A 58 3.92 -0.13 14.83
C GLU A 58 3.24 0.84 13.86
N TRP A 59 2.11 1.42 14.26
CA TRP A 59 1.48 2.51 13.50
C TRP A 59 2.35 3.76 13.43
N MET A 60 2.92 4.19 14.56
CA MET A 60 3.81 5.35 14.61
C MET A 60 5.10 5.10 13.82
N ASP A 61 5.69 3.91 13.97
CA ASP A 61 6.87 3.50 13.22
C ASP A 61 6.57 3.41 11.71
N THR A 62 5.36 2.98 11.33
CA THR A 62 4.92 3.00 9.92
C THR A 62 4.82 4.42 9.37
N TYR A 63 4.24 5.35 10.14
CA TYR A 63 4.14 6.76 9.77
C TYR A 63 5.53 7.39 9.59
N GLU A 64 6.46 7.13 10.52
CA GLU A 64 7.84 7.62 10.42
C GLU A 64 8.51 7.15 9.12
N LEU A 65 8.42 5.84 8.82
CA LEU A 65 9.00 5.29 7.60
C LEU A 65 8.32 5.81 6.33
N MET A 66 7.01 6.08 6.37
CA MET A 66 6.30 6.71 5.25
C MET A 66 6.87 8.10 4.96
N GLN A 67 7.08 8.93 5.98
CA GLN A 67 7.62 10.28 5.81
C GLN A 67 9.06 10.23 5.29
N LYS A 68 9.87 9.30 5.80
CA LYS A 68 11.23 9.05 5.32
C LYS A 68 11.26 8.57 3.86
N ALA A 69 10.36 7.67 3.49
CA ALA A 69 10.20 7.20 2.11
C ALA A 69 9.80 8.36 1.19
N LYS A 70 8.83 9.18 1.57
CA LYS A 70 8.44 10.36 0.79
C LYS A 70 9.63 11.26 0.47
N LYS A 71 10.42 11.62 1.49
CA LYS A 71 11.60 12.46 1.31
C LYS A 71 12.60 11.85 0.32
N LEU A 72 12.93 10.57 0.48
CA LEU A 72 13.82 9.86 -0.44
C LEU A 72 13.27 9.87 -1.87
N LEU A 73 11.97 9.59 -2.03
CA LEU A 73 11.32 9.50 -3.33
C LEU A 73 11.23 10.86 -4.03
N ASP A 74 10.92 11.93 -3.28
CA ASP A 74 10.95 13.32 -3.79
C ASP A 74 12.34 13.67 -4.34
N GLU A 75 13.40 13.38 -3.57
CA GLU A 75 14.79 13.73 -3.90
C GLU A 75 15.35 12.90 -5.07
N THR A 76 14.91 11.64 -5.20
CA THR A 76 15.47 10.69 -6.18
C THR A 76 14.72 10.70 -7.50
N TYR A 77 13.38 10.78 -7.45
CA TYR A 77 12.52 10.57 -8.62
C TYR A 77 11.63 11.77 -8.96
N GLY A 78 11.41 12.69 -8.02
CA GLY A 78 10.57 13.88 -8.24
C GLY A 78 9.14 13.58 -8.74
N PRO A 79 8.37 12.69 -8.09
CA PRO A 79 7.05 12.30 -8.57
C PRO A 79 6.03 13.44 -8.48
N ASP A 80 5.09 13.45 -9.44
CA ASP A 80 3.98 14.42 -9.49
C ASP A 80 2.88 14.15 -8.46
N GLY A 81 2.87 12.96 -7.86
CA GLY A 81 1.91 12.59 -6.84
C GLY A 81 2.18 11.23 -6.21
N TYR A 82 1.25 10.78 -5.36
CA TYR A 82 1.35 9.50 -4.67
C TYR A 82 0.02 8.77 -4.61
N SER A 83 0.10 7.45 -4.61
CA SER A 83 -0.96 6.56 -4.14
C SER A 83 -0.45 5.77 -2.95
N THR A 84 -1.05 5.99 -1.80
CA THR A 84 -0.69 5.31 -0.56
C THR A 84 -1.92 4.64 0.05
N GLY A 85 -1.73 3.52 0.74
CA GLY A 85 -2.85 2.82 1.36
C GLY A 85 -2.58 1.37 1.73
N TRP A 86 -3.58 0.77 2.34
CA TRP A 86 -3.58 -0.63 2.76
C TRP A 86 -4.63 -1.39 1.98
N ASN A 87 -4.27 -2.58 1.50
CA ASN A 87 -5.25 -3.57 1.08
C ASN A 87 -5.48 -4.54 2.25
N VAL A 88 -6.74 -4.81 2.58
CA VAL A 88 -7.09 -5.63 3.74
C VAL A 88 -7.98 -6.80 3.34
N LYS A 89 -7.52 -8.01 3.68
CA LYS A 89 -8.09 -9.31 3.30
C LYS A 89 -8.18 -9.49 1.76
N PRO A 90 -8.41 -10.73 1.27
CA PRO A 90 -8.41 -10.99 -0.17
C PRO A 90 -9.40 -10.13 -0.99
N VAL A 91 -10.59 -9.86 -0.45
CA VAL A 91 -11.60 -9.02 -1.12
C VAL A 91 -11.16 -7.56 -1.24
N GLY A 92 -10.37 -7.06 -0.28
CA GLY A 92 -9.78 -5.73 -0.35
C GLY A 92 -8.47 -5.68 -1.16
N GLY A 93 -8.07 -6.78 -1.81
CA GLY A 93 -6.88 -6.86 -2.63
C GLY A 93 -5.59 -7.25 -1.89
N GLN A 94 -5.68 -7.74 -0.64
CA GLN A 94 -4.51 -8.19 0.10
C GLN A 94 -4.05 -9.55 -0.42
N SER A 95 -2.85 -9.62 -1.00
CA SER A 95 -2.27 -10.85 -1.55
C SER A 95 -1.44 -11.63 -0.52
N ILE A 96 -0.73 -10.92 0.36
CA ILE A 96 0.10 -11.50 1.42
C ILE A 96 -0.56 -11.19 2.77
N PRO A 97 -0.93 -12.20 3.58
CA PRO A 97 -1.58 -12.03 4.88
C PRO A 97 -0.58 -11.58 5.96
N HIS A 98 0.01 -10.41 5.75
CA HIS A 98 0.93 -9.70 6.64
C HIS A 98 0.77 -8.21 6.35
N ALA A 99 0.62 -7.37 7.36
CA ALA A 99 0.36 -5.94 7.20
C ALA A 99 1.44 -5.25 6.35
N HIS A 100 1.05 -4.67 5.22
CA HIS A 100 1.92 -3.90 4.35
C HIS A 100 1.24 -2.63 3.83
N PHE A 101 1.87 -1.49 4.05
CA PHE A 101 1.43 -0.18 3.60
C PHE A 101 2.09 0.17 2.27
N HIS A 102 1.30 0.41 1.24
CA HIS A 102 1.80 0.80 -0.07
C HIS A 102 2.22 2.26 -0.08
N ILE A 103 3.39 2.54 -0.67
CA ILE A 103 3.84 3.87 -1.05
C ILE A 103 4.23 3.81 -2.52
N ILE A 104 3.37 4.34 -3.38
CA ILE A 104 3.53 4.29 -4.84
C ILE A 104 3.65 5.73 -5.34
N PRO A 105 4.87 6.20 -5.71
CA PRO A 105 5.01 7.47 -6.42
C PRO A 105 4.30 7.38 -7.78
N ARG A 106 3.75 8.50 -8.23
CA ARG A 106 2.93 8.61 -9.45
C ARG A 106 3.47 9.71 -10.34
N PHE A 107 3.43 9.50 -11.64
CA PHE A 107 3.97 10.42 -12.64
C PHE A 107 2.87 10.84 -13.63
N ALA A 108 2.94 12.06 -14.15
CA ALA A 108 1.92 12.60 -15.04
C ALA A 108 1.87 11.89 -16.41
N ASP A 109 3.00 11.31 -16.83
CA ASP A 109 3.18 10.62 -18.11
C ASP A 109 2.91 9.11 -18.05
N GLU A 110 2.64 8.55 -16.86
CA GLU A 110 2.32 7.13 -16.74
C GLU A 110 0.92 6.83 -17.33
N PRO A 111 0.70 5.64 -17.92
CA PRO A 111 -0.58 5.31 -18.58
C PRO A 111 -1.82 5.34 -17.67
N PHE A 112 -1.64 5.23 -16.35
CA PHE A 112 -2.72 5.18 -15.37
C PHE A 112 -2.81 6.43 -14.49
N ALA A 113 -2.14 7.52 -14.85
CA ALA A 113 -2.20 8.80 -14.14
C ALA A 113 -3.65 9.20 -13.82
N GLY A 114 -3.89 9.67 -12.60
CA GLY A 114 -5.23 10.06 -12.11
C GLY A 114 -6.15 8.91 -11.65
N LYS A 115 -5.79 7.64 -11.90
CA LYS A 115 -6.48 6.48 -11.30
C LYS A 115 -5.96 6.25 -9.87
N GLY A 116 -6.76 6.61 -8.87
CA GLY A 116 -6.42 6.43 -7.45
C GLY A 116 -7.36 5.48 -6.71
N ILE A 117 -7.19 5.35 -5.40
CA ILE A 117 -7.96 4.45 -4.52
C ILE A 117 -9.49 4.63 -4.61
N ARG A 118 -9.97 5.80 -5.05
CA ARG A 118 -11.39 6.09 -5.24
C ARG A 118 -11.96 5.54 -6.55
N ALA A 119 -11.16 4.95 -7.43
CA ALA A 119 -11.64 4.39 -8.70
C ALA A 119 -12.79 3.39 -8.49
N TRP A 120 -12.72 2.60 -7.41
CA TRP A 120 -13.73 1.60 -7.04
C TRP A 120 -15.11 2.19 -6.75
N ILE A 121 -15.20 3.43 -6.27
CA ILE A 121 -16.47 4.09 -5.92
C ILE A 121 -16.93 5.08 -6.99
N LYS A 122 -16.10 5.34 -8.00
CA LYS A 122 -16.40 6.25 -9.11
C LYS A 122 -17.01 5.54 -10.32
N SER A 123 -17.11 4.21 -10.29
CA SER A 123 -17.64 3.42 -11.39
C SER A 123 -18.95 2.76 -10.98
N GLU A 124 -20.03 3.08 -11.70
CA GLU A 124 -21.32 2.40 -11.52
C GLU A 124 -21.25 0.91 -11.83
N ALA A 125 -20.31 0.49 -12.68
CA ALA A 125 -20.06 -0.92 -12.96
C ALA A 125 -19.61 -1.71 -11.72
N ASN A 126 -19.14 -1.03 -10.67
CA ASN A 126 -18.77 -1.65 -9.39
C ASN A 126 -19.90 -1.63 -8.34
N ARG A 127 -21.15 -1.36 -8.75
CA ARG A 127 -22.32 -1.40 -7.86
C ARG A 127 -22.54 -2.82 -7.36
N ARG A 128 -22.59 -2.99 -6.03
CA ARG A 128 -22.88 -4.28 -5.40
C ARG A 128 -24.29 -4.76 -5.78
N PRO A 129 -24.45 -5.97 -6.35
CA PRO A 129 -25.76 -6.49 -6.74
C PRO A 129 -26.73 -6.65 -5.56
N SER A 130 -26.20 -6.96 -4.37
CA SER A 130 -27.00 -7.21 -3.17
C SER A 130 -27.58 -5.96 -2.51
N ARG A 131 -27.23 -4.76 -2.97
CA ARG A 131 -27.78 -3.50 -2.45
C ARG A 131 -28.91 -3.04 -3.37
N LYS A 132 -30.14 -3.45 -3.09
CA LYS A 132 -31.33 -2.74 -3.59
C LYS A 132 -31.29 -1.33 -2.99
N ILE A 133 -31.15 -0.32 -3.83
CA ILE A 133 -31.33 1.06 -3.39
C ILE A 133 -32.84 1.24 -3.32
N GLU A 134 -33.39 1.24 -2.11
CA GLU A 134 -34.68 1.88 -1.89
C GLU A 134 -34.43 3.37 -2.14
N ILE A 135 -34.85 3.84 -3.31
CA ILE A 135 -34.89 5.27 -3.60
C ILE A 135 -36.07 5.79 -2.78
N GLU A 136 -35.82 6.22 -1.55
CA GLU A 136 -36.73 7.15 -0.90
C GLU A 136 -36.64 8.45 -1.70
N ALA A 137 -37.60 8.62 -2.60
CA ALA A 137 -37.84 9.88 -3.25
C ALA A 137 -38.33 10.88 -2.19
N GLU A 138 -37.41 11.54 -1.49
CA GLU A 138 -37.74 12.78 -0.81
C GLU A 138 -37.93 13.86 -1.89
N VAL A 139 -39.17 13.95 -2.37
CA VAL A 139 -39.71 15.20 -2.91
C VAL A 139 -39.83 16.17 -1.75
N LYS A 140 -38.97 17.18 -1.72
CA LYS A 140 -39.27 18.49 -1.14
C LYS A 140 -38.86 19.57 -2.12
#